data_AF-A0A7K2NZS4-F1
#
_entry.id   AF-A0A7K2NZS4-F1
#
_cell.length_a   1.000
_cell.length_b   1.000
_cell.length_c   1.000
_cell.angle_alpha   90.00
_cell.angle_beta   90.00
_cell.angle_gamma   90.00
#
_symmetry.space_group_name_H-M   'P 1'
#
loop_
_entity.id
_entity.type
_entity.pdbx_description
1 polymer ?
#
loop_
_entity_poly.entity_id
_entity_poly.type
_entity_poly.pdbx_seq_one_letter_code
_entity_poly.pdbx_strand_id
1 'polypeptide(L)'
;MTDSVDALPDSARIRERVVHVIAARTLYDESHLRPESHFEADLGIDSVIMESVLVSVREHFGLSAALPTGPATIGELVDAVGAALADAGDDRPAP
;
A
#
# COMPACT_ATOMS: atom_id res chain seq x y z
N MET A 1 7.02 26.21 1.29
CA MET A 1 7.43 24.78 1.29
C MET A 1 6.70 24.15 2.45
N THR A 2 5.43 23.83 2.23
CA THR A 2 4.54 23.25 3.25
C THR A 2 5.01 21.84 3.55
N ASP A 3 5.78 21.71 4.62
CA ASP A 3 6.00 20.45 5.31
C ASP A 3 4.65 20.10 5.98
N SER A 4 3.88 19.26 5.31
CA SER A 4 2.62 18.71 5.82
C SER A 4 2.93 17.79 7.00
N VAL A 5 3.06 18.38 8.18
CA VAL A 5 3.32 17.66 9.45
C VAL A 5 2.08 16.99 10.05
N ASP A 6 1.00 16.80 9.30
CA ASP A 6 -0.26 16.21 9.79
C ASP A 6 -0.85 15.18 8.81
N ALA A 7 -0.04 14.20 8.40
CA ALA A 7 -0.51 12.95 7.76
C ALA A 7 -0.22 11.70 8.63
N LEU A 8 0.21 11.92 9.88
CA LEU A 8 0.88 10.93 10.72
C LEU A 8 0.01 9.82 11.38
N PRO A 9 -1.33 9.77 11.26
CA PRO A 9 -2.10 8.56 11.58
C PRO A 9 -2.41 7.68 10.36
N ASP A 10 -2.67 8.30 9.19
CA ASP A 10 -3.17 7.58 8.02
C ASP A 10 -2.09 6.71 7.39
N SER A 11 -0.88 7.24 7.14
CA SER A 11 0.20 6.44 6.56
C SER A 11 0.60 5.24 7.43
N ALA A 12 0.57 5.38 8.76
CA ALA A 12 0.87 4.31 9.69
C ALA A 12 -0.21 3.21 9.67
N ARG A 13 -1.49 3.60 9.65
CA ARG A 13 -2.62 2.67 9.54
C ARG A 13 -2.66 1.99 8.17
N ILE A 14 -2.42 2.74 7.10
CA ILE A 14 -2.32 2.22 5.74
C ILE A 14 -1.21 1.17 5.70
N ARG A 15 -0.03 1.48 6.26
CA ARG A 15 1.08 0.55 6.37
C ARG A 15 0.70 -0.73 7.10
N GLU A 16 0.13 -0.64 8.31
CA GLU A 16 -0.30 -1.84 9.06
C GLU A 16 -1.24 -2.73 8.23
N ARG A 17 -2.21 -2.13 7.55
CA ARG A 17 -3.18 -2.85 6.72
C ARG A 17 -2.53 -3.47 5.48
N VAL A 18 -1.67 -2.74 4.78
CA VAL A 18 -0.93 -3.25 3.62
C VAL A 18 -0.02 -4.41 4.04
N VAL A 19 0.75 -4.25 5.12
CA VAL A 19 1.60 -5.30 5.68
C VAL A 19 0.78 -6.52 6.08
N HIS A 20 -0.38 -6.33 6.70
CA HIS A 20 -1.29 -7.43 7.05
C HIS A 20 -1.79 -8.19 5.82
N VAL A 21 -2.16 -7.49 4.73
CA VAL A 21 -2.60 -8.13 3.48
C VAL A 21 -1.44 -8.88 2.82
N ILE A 22 -0.25 -8.31 2.78
CA ILE A 22 0.95 -8.97 2.25
C ILE A 22 1.24 -10.22 3.09
N ALA A 23 1.31 -10.11 4.41
CA ALA A 23 1.54 -11.21 5.33
C ALA A 23 0.51 -12.34 5.14
N ALA A 24 -0.77 -12.01 5.04
CA ALA A 24 -1.82 -12.99 4.81
C ALA A 24 -1.71 -13.71 3.45
N ARG A 25 -1.24 -13.01 2.41
CA ARG A 25 -1.08 -13.58 1.05
C ARG A 25 0.21 -14.37 0.88
N THR A 26 1.27 -13.93 1.52
CA THR A 26 2.64 -14.41 1.31
C THR A 26 3.12 -15.32 2.43
N LEU A 27 2.36 -15.39 3.54
CA LEU A 27 2.66 -16.13 4.76
C LEU A 27 3.96 -15.66 5.44
N TYR A 28 4.41 -14.43 5.16
CA TYR A 28 5.47 -13.76 5.90
C TYR A 28 4.93 -13.12 7.18
N ASP A 29 5.74 -13.11 8.24
CA ASP A 29 5.45 -12.34 9.44
C ASP A 29 5.53 -10.83 9.18
N GLU A 30 4.59 -10.08 9.74
CA GLU A 30 4.60 -8.61 9.72
C GLU A 30 5.91 -8.01 10.27
N SER A 31 6.58 -8.73 11.17
CA SER A 31 7.88 -8.35 11.73
C SER A 31 9.04 -8.43 10.71
N HIS A 32 8.91 -9.27 9.69
CA HIS A 32 9.88 -9.40 8.59
C HIS A 32 9.60 -8.42 7.45
N LEU A 33 8.38 -7.88 7.37
CA LEU A 33 7.96 -6.97 6.31
C LEU A 33 8.35 -5.54 6.64
N ARG A 34 9.47 -5.09 6.09
CA ARG A 34 10.01 -3.73 6.29
C ARG A 34 9.59 -2.82 5.14
N PRO A 35 9.40 -1.50 5.37
CA PRO A 35 9.10 -0.56 4.30
C PRO A 35 10.17 -0.55 3.19
N GLU A 36 11.40 -0.90 3.55
CA GLU A 36 12.55 -0.97 2.64
C GLU A 36 12.69 -2.34 1.94
N SER A 37 11.93 -3.36 2.36
CA SER A 37 12.01 -4.71 1.81
C SER A 37 11.57 -4.70 0.35
N HIS A 38 12.40 -5.29 -0.51
CA HIS A 38 12.13 -5.40 -1.93
C HIS A 38 11.30 -6.65 -2.22
N PHE A 39 10.20 -6.52 -2.95
CA PHE A 39 9.30 -7.65 -3.16
C PHE A 39 9.96 -8.80 -3.94
N GLU A 40 10.63 -8.53 -5.06
CA GLU A 40 11.29 -9.59 -5.84
C GLU A 40 12.62 -10.06 -5.24
N ALA A 41 13.39 -9.17 -4.62
CA ALA A 41 14.80 -9.39 -4.30
C ALA A 41 15.04 -9.79 -2.84
N ASP A 42 14.18 -9.32 -1.92
CA ASP A 42 14.25 -9.66 -0.50
C ASP A 42 13.21 -10.73 -0.15
N LEU A 43 11.97 -10.55 -0.64
CA LEU A 43 10.85 -11.45 -0.33
C LEU A 43 10.62 -12.54 -1.37
N GLY A 44 11.21 -12.44 -2.57
CA GLY A 44 11.01 -13.40 -3.66
C GLY A 44 9.56 -13.48 -4.17
N ILE A 45 8.80 -12.38 -4.05
CA ILE A 45 7.40 -12.30 -4.44
C ILE A 45 7.32 -12.01 -5.94
N ASP A 46 6.75 -12.96 -6.68
CA ASP A 46 6.49 -12.82 -8.11
C ASP A 46 5.45 -11.73 -8.43
N SER A 47 5.52 -11.20 -9.65
CA SER A 47 4.56 -10.22 -10.19
C SER A 47 3.11 -10.70 -10.17
N VAL A 48 2.87 -12.01 -10.27
CA VAL A 48 1.52 -12.61 -10.17
C VAL A 48 0.96 -12.49 -8.75
N ILE A 49 1.78 -12.76 -7.74
CA ILE A 49 1.38 -12.60 -6.33
C ILE A 49 1.22 -11.12 -6.00
N MET A 50 2.10 -10.27 -6.52
CA MET A 50 1.98 -8.83 -6.42
C MET A 50 0.65 -8.32 -6.96
N GLU A 51 0.24 -8.73 -8.15
CA GLU A 51 -1.08 -8.36 -8.71
C GLU A 51 -2.22 -8.76 -7.78
N SER A 52 -2.16 -9.98 -7.22
CA SER A 52 -3.16 -10.45 -6.26
C SER A 52 -3.18 -9.62 -4.96
N VAL A 53 -2.01 -9.24 -4.45
CA VAL A 53 -1.86 -8.36 -3.28
C VAL A 53 -2.44 -6.98 -3.61
N LEU A 54 -2.08 -6.39 -4.74
CA LEU A 54 -2.58 -5.08 -5.19
C LEU A 54 -4.11 -5.07 -5.29
N VAL A 55 -4.71 -6.11 -5.90
CA VAL A 55 -6.16 -6.27 -5.96
C VAL A 55 -6.75 -6.37 -4.54
N SER A 56 -6.16 -7.20 -3.68
CA SER A 56 -6.65 -7.38 -2.31
C SER A 56 -6.57 -6.09 -1.48
N VAL A 57 -5.50 -5.32 -1.65
CA VAL A 57 -5.32 -4.00 -1.03
C VAL A 57 -6.39 -3.05 -1.55
N ARG A 58 -6.57 -2.93 -2.87
CA ARG A 58 -7.60 -2.05 -3.45
C ARG A 58 -9.00 -2.37 -2.94
N GLU A 59 -9.36 -3.65 -2.89
CA GLU A 59 -10.65 -4.09 -2.34
C GLU A 59 -10.78 -3.78 -0.84
N HIS A 60 -9.71 -4.00 -0.05
CA HIS A 60 -9.72 -3.74 1.39
C HIS A 60 -9.89 -2.25 1.72
N PHE A 61 -9.31 -1.38 0.90
CA PHE A 61 -9.35 0.07 1.06
C PHE A 61 -10.47 0.75 0.25
N GLY A 62 -11.20 0.00 -0.60
CA GLY A 62 -12.24 0.56 -1.48
C GLY A 62 -11.70 1.51 -2.55
N LEU A 63 -10.48 1.27 -3.04
CA LEU A 63 -9.84 2.15 -4.03
C LEU A 63 -10.41 1.91 -5.43
N SER A 64 -11.07 2.94 -5.97
CA SER A 64 -11.45 2.97 -7.39
C SER A 64 -10.25 3.18 -8.30
N ALA A 65 -9.27 3.98 -7.84
CA ALA A 65 -8.04 4.28 -8.57
C ALA A 65 -7.19 3.01 -8.81
N ALA A 66 -6.47 3.01 -9.93
CA ALA A 66 -5.49 1.98 -10.22
C ALA A 66 -4.22 2.25 -9.38
N LEU A 67 -3.76 1.23 -8.66
CA LEU A 67 -2.45 1.28 -8.02
C LEU A 67 -1.34 1.05 -9.06
N PRO A 68 -0.13 1.59 -8.83
CA PRO A 68 1.01 1.32 -9.70
C PRO A 68 1.30 -0.18 -9.76
N THR A 69 1.52 -0.70 -10.97
CA THR A 69 1.93 -2.08 -11.20
C THR A 69 3.41 -2.24 -10.87
N GLY A 70 3.72 -3.11 -9.90
CA GLY A 70 5.08 -3.48 -9.54
C GLY A 70 5.81 -2.47 -8.64
N PRO A 71 5.29 -2.15 -7.44
CA PRO A 71 6.09 -1.44 -6.45
C PRO A 71 7.36 -2.25 -6.14
N ALA A 72 8.50 -1.57 -6.12
CA ALA A 72 9.78 -2.18 -5.77
C ALA A 72 9.77 -2.60 -4.29
N THR A 73 9.21 -1.75 -3.43
CA THR A 73 9.25 -1.93 -1.97
C THR A 73 7.89 -1.75 -1.31
N ILE A 74 7.75 -2.29 -0.09
CA ILE A 74 6.53 -2.13 0.71
C ILE A 74 6.21 -0.64 0.94
N GLY A 75 7.24 0.19 1.15
CA GLY A 75 7.09 1.63 1.32
C GLY A 75 6.44 2.30 0.11
N GLU A 76 6.85 1.94 -1.10
CA GLU A 76 6.22 2.47 -2.33
C GLU A 76 4.76 2.05 -2.47
N LEU A 77 4.43 0.81 -2.11
CA LEU A 77 3.04 0.36 -2.12
C LEU A 77 2.19 1.16 -1.12
N VAL A 78 2.71 1.39 0.09
CA VAL A 78 2.03 2.19 1.13
C VAL A 78 1.84 3.63 0.68
N ASP A 79 2.86 4.24 0.09
CA ASP A 79 2.79 5.60 -0.45
C ASP A 79 1.75 5.71 -1.55
N ALA A 80 1.75 4.76 -2.50
CA ALA A 80 0.78 4.72 -3.58
C ALA A 80 -0.67 4.56 -3.09
N VAL A 81 -0.90 3.72 -2.08
CA VAL A 81 -2.21 3.57 -1.44
C VAL A 81 -2.62 4.86 -0.72
N GLY A 82 -1.68 5.51 -0.01
CA GLY A 82 -1.92 6.80 0.63
C GLY A 82 -2.27 7.90 -0.37
N ALA A 83 -1.55 7.98 -1.49
CA ALA A 83 -1.85 8.89 -2.58
C ALA A 83 -3.23 8.60 -3.20
N ALA A 84 -3.55 7.34 -3.45
CA ALA A 84 -4.85 6.93 -3.99
C ALA A 84 -6.02 7.22 -3.04
N LEU A 85 -5.80 7.09 -1.73
CA LEU A 85 -6.80 7.46 -0.71
C LEU A 85 -6.97 8.97 -0.59
N ALA A 86 -5.88 9.73 -0.70
CA ALA A 86 -5.94 11.19 -0.72
C ALA A 86 -6.69 11.71 -1.94
N ASP A 87 -6.45 11.12 -3.11
CA ASP A 87 -7.14 11.42 -4.37
C ASP A 87 -8.64 11.05 -4.29
N ALA A 88 -8.95 9.87 -3.74
CA ALA A 88 -10.34 9.45 -3.50
C ALA A 88 -11.08 10.32 -2.46
N GLY A 89 -10.35 10.92 -1.51
CA GLY A 89 -10.91 11.86 -0.53
C GLY A 89 -11.14 13.27 -1.08
N ASP A 90 -10.44 13.63 -2.16
CA ASP A 90 -10.60 14.90 -2.90
C ASP A 90 -11.77 14.83 -3.90
N ASP A 91 -12.14 13.63 -4.38
CA ASP A 91 -13.38 13.36 -5.13
C ASP A 91 -14.64 13.45 -4.24
N ARG A 92 -14.78 14.55 -3.51
CA ARG A 92 -16.04 14.90 -2.86
C ARG A 92 -16.93 15.53 -3.94
N PRO A 93 -18.07 14.93 -4.33
CA PRO A 93 -19.01 15.61 -5.20
C PRO A 93 -19.45 16.89 -4.49
N ALA A 94 -19.14 18.04 -5.10
CA ALA A 94 -19.67 19.32 -4.68
C ALA A 94 -21.22 19.27 -4.71
N PRO A 95 -21.91 19.86 -3.71
CA PRO A 95 -23.37 19.88 -3.67
C PRO A 95 -23.99 20.65 -4.84
#